data_AF-A0A6G6ZUY4-F1
#
_entry.id   AF-A0A6G6ZUY4-F1
#
_cell.length_a   1.000
_cell.length_b   1.000
_cell.length_c   1.000
_cell.angle_alpha   90.00
_cell.angle_beta   90.00
_cell.angle_gamma   90.00
#
_symmetry.space_group_name_H-M   'P 1'
#
loop_
_entity.id
_entity.type
_entity.pdbx_description
1 polymer ?
#
loop_
_entity_poly.entity_id
_entity_poly.type
_entity_poly.pdbx_seq_one_letter_code
_entity_poly.pdbx_strand_id
1 'polypeptide(L)'
;MLSNTTIVVPKGTLINNDSVAVEAGRKPGAIKSGRESNTLLIQAIDEARAIQASTLKKTKPAVKKDYKSEAEHQRALLEASIGREIMLHNKLHELEAELHA
;
A
#
# COMPACT_ATOMS: atom_id res chain seq x y z
N MET A 1 -20.28 25.36 -20.25
CA MET A 1 -18.96 25.89 -20.67
C MET A 1 -17.88 25.13 -19.90
N LEU A 2 -16.78 24.74 -20.54
CA LEU A 2 -15.63 24.18 -19.81
C LEU A 2 -15.03 25.34 -18.99
N SER A 3 -15.11 25.28 -17.67
CA SER A 3 -14.32 26.14 -16.81
C SER A 3 -12.86 25.80 -17.09
N ASN A 4 -12.10 26.72 -17.70
CA ASN A 4 -10.65 26.58 -17.90
C ASN A 4 -9.92 26.79 -16.56
N THR A 5 -10.37 26.07 -15.54
CA THR A 5 -9.92 26.16 -14.16
C THR A 5 -9.24 24.84 -13.85
N THR A 6 -7.95 24.91 -13.53
CA THR A 6 -7.19 23.72 -13.16
C THR A 6 -7.66 23.18 -11.82
N ILE A 7 -7.68 21.86 -11.69
CA ILE A 7 -8.01 21.15 -10.46
C ILE A 7 -6.70 20.56 -9.94
N VAL A 8 -6.36 20.80 -8.66
CA VAL A 8 -5.18 20.19 -8.05
C VAL A 8 -5.51 18.73 -7.74
N VAL A 9 -4.85 17.80 -8.43
CA VAL A 9 -4.96 16.36 -8.15
C VAL A 9 -4.08 15.97 -6.94
N PRO A 10 -4.41 14.89 -6.22
CA PRO A 10 -3.61 14.43 -5.09
C PRO A 10 -2.14 14.17 -5.46
N LYS A 11 -1.24 14.45 -4.51
CA LYS A 11 0.19 14.15 -4.71
C LYS A 11 0.39 12.64 -4.83
N GLY A 12 1.16 12.22 -5.84
CA GLY A 12 1.43 10.80 -6.11
C GLY A 12 0.45 10.13 -7.08
N THR A 13 -0.53 10.87 -7.63
CA THR A 13 -1.35 10.37 -8.73
C THR A 13 -0.47 9.96 -9.93
N LEU A 14 -0.82 8.82 -10.54
CA LEU A 14 -0.12 8.32 -11.72
C LEU A 14 -0.36 9.25 -12.90
N ILE A 15 0.71 9.58 -13.62
CA ILE A 15 0.64 10.43 -14.81
C ILE A 15 0.04 9.63 -15.96
N ASN A 16 -1.21 9.93 -16.32
CA ASN A 16 -1.91 9.36 -17.47
C ASN A 16 -2.85 10.38 -18.14
N ASN A 17 -3.42 10.03 -19.29
CA ASN A 17 -4.25 10.94 -20.07
C ASN A 17 -5.51 11.39 -19.29
N ASP A 18 -6.06 10.53 -18.45
CA ASP A 18 -7.24 10.84 -17.65
C ASP A 18 -6.90 11.71 -16.44
N SER A 19 -5.77 11.46 -15.77
CA SER A 19 -5.30 12.25 -14.64
C SER A 19 -4.99 13.67 -15.08
N VAL A 20 -4.32 13.82 -16.24
CA VAL A 20 -4.01 15.14 -16.82
C VAL A 20 -5.28 15.82 -17.31
N ALA A 21 -6.25 15.08 -17.86
CA ALA A 21 -7.55 15.66 -18.22
C ALA A 21 -8.30 16.20 -16.98
N VAL A 22 -8.32 15.43 -15.89
CA VAL A 22 -8.94 15.84 -14.62
C VAL A 22 -8.22 17.04 -14.01
N GLU A 23 -6.90 17.04 -14.02
CA GLU A 23 -6.08 18.17 -13.54
C GLU A 23 -6.31 19.45 -14.35
N ALA A 24 -6.56 19.31 -15.65
CA ALA A 24 -6.94 20.43 -16.52
C ALA A 24 -8.42 20.86 -16.38
N GLY A 25 -9.15 20.34 -15.39
CA GLY A 25 -10.57 20.65 -15.18
C GLY A 25 -11.51 20.05 -16.23
N ARG A 26 -11.04 19.02 -16.96
CA ARG A 26 -11.82 18.33 -18.01
C ARG A 26 -12.30 16.96 -17.53
N LYS A 27 -13.29 16.42 -18.23
CA LYS A 27 -13.79 15.07 -17.98
C LYS A 27 -12.69 14.04 -18.32
N PRO A 28 -12.62 12.91 -17.59
CA PRO A 28 -11.80 11.78 -18.00
C PRO A 28 -12.17 11.34 -19.43
N GLY A 29 -11.18 10.93 -20.22
CA GLY A 29 -11.33 10.63 -21.65
C GLY A 29 -11.39 11.85 -22.58
N ALA A 30 -11.25 13.08 -22.07
CA ALA A 30 -11.20 14.28 -22.92
C ALA A 30 -9.93 14.34 -23.81
N ILE A 31 -8.83 13.74 -23.36
CA ILE A 31 -7.58 13.60 -24.11
C ILE A 31 -7.61 12.27 -24.88
N LYS A 32 -8.21 12.28 -26.08
CA LYS A 32 -8.27 11.12 -26.99
C LYS A 32 -7.01 11.00 -27.85
N SER A 33 -6.54 9.78 -28.05
CA SER A 33 -5.34 9.45 -28.85
C SER A 33 -5.51 9.68 -30.35
N GLY A 34 -6.70 9.44 -30.91
CA GLY A 34 -6.97 9.62 -32.34
C GLY A 34 -7.13 11.07 -32.80
N ARG A 35 -6.83 12.07 -31.95
CA ARG A 35 -6.90 13.49 -32.32
C ARG A 35 -5.48 14.01 -32.56
N GLU A 36 -5.21 14.47 -33.77
CA GLU A 36 -3.90 15.04 -34.14
C GLU A 36 -3.48 16.22 -33.27
N SER A 37 -4.45 16.99 -32.76
CA SER A 37 -4.20 18.10 -31.83
C SER A 37 -3.57 17.65 -30.50
N ASN A 38 -3.71 16.38 -30.13
CA ASN A 38 -3.23 15.84 -28.86
C ASN A 38 -1.88 15.11 -29.01
N THR A 39 -1.35 14.94 -30.22
CA THR A 39 -0.16 14.11 -30.45
C THR A 39 1.04 14.56 -29.62
N LEU A 40 1.34 15.86 -29.64
CA LEU A 40 2.43 16.43 -28.83
C LEU A 40 2.18 16.31 -27.32
N LEU A 41 0.92 16.49 -26.90
CA LEU A 41 0.54 16.37 -25.50
C LEU A 41 0.70 14.93 -25.00
N ILE A 42 0.24 13.96 -25.78
CA ILE A 42 0.33 12.53 -25.43
C ILE A 42 1.78 12.10 -25.31
N GLN A 43 2.63 12.54 -26.24
CA GLN A 43 4.07 12.27 -26.17
C GLN A 43 4.68 12.81 -24.87
N ALA A 44 4.39 14.06 -24.50
CA ALA A 44 4.87 14.64 -23.24
C ALA A 44 4.35 13.88 -22.00
N ILE A 45 3.09 13.42 -22.03
CA ILE A 45 2.50 12.60 -20.96
C ILE A 45 3.22 11.25 -20.83
N ASP A 46 3.52 10.60 -21.95
CA ASP A 46 4.20 9.31 -21.96
C ASP A 46 5.66 9.42 -21.49
N GLU A 47 6.37 10.48 -21.87
CA GLU A 47 7.71 10.80 -21.36
C GLU A 47 7.68 11.03 -19.85
N ALA A 48 6.75 11.86 -19.35
CA ALA A 48 6.58 12.12 -17.93
C ALA A 48 6.20 10.84 -17.14
N ARG A 49 5.35 9.99 -17.71
CA ARG A 49 4.98 8.69 -17.14
C ARG A 49 6.20 7.77 -17.01
N ALA A 50 7.06 7.73 -18.03
CA ALA A 50 8.29 6.94 -18.01
C ALA A 50 9.25 7.43 -16.91
N ILE A 51 9.41 8.75 -16.77
CA ILE A 51 10.21 9.36 -15.70
C ILE A 51 9.64 8.99 -14.33
N GLN A 52 8.33 9.16 -14.11
CA GLN A 52 7.66 8.81 -12.86
C GLN A 52 7.88 7.33 -12.48
N ALA A 53 7.73 6.41 -13.45
CA ALA A 53 7.94 4.99 -13.23
C ALA A 53 9.40 4.66 -12.86
N SER A 54 10.36 5.36 -13.46
CA SER A 54 11.79 5.20 -13.15
C SER A 54 12.13 5.69 -11.74
N THR A 55 11.53 6.79 -11.29
CA THR A 55 11.70 7.35 -9.95
C THR A 55 11.08 6.44 -8.89
N LEU A 56 9.86 5.96 -9.12
CA LEU A 56 9.18 5.01 -8.22
C LEU A 56 9.94 3.68 -8.06
N LYS A 57 10.65 3.23 -9.10
CA LYS A 57 11.52 2.04 -9.01
C LYS A 57 12.76 2.28 -8.15
N LYS A 58 13.31 3.49 -8.14
CA LYS A 58 14.49 3.87 -7.34
C LYS A 58 14.16 4.09 -5.86
N THR A 59 12.94 4.50 -5.54
CA THR A 59 12.52 4.86 -4.16
C THR A 59 11.78 3.75 -3.40
N LYS A 60 11.53 2.59 -4.00
CA LYS A 60 11.03 1.42 -3.26
C LYS A 60 12.23 0.64 -2.72
N PRO A 61 12.63 0.79 -1.44
CA PRO A 61 13.42 -0.26 -0.84
C PRO A 61 12.56 -1.52 -0.89
N ALA A 62 13.08 -2.57 -1.51
CA ALA A 62 12.45 -3.87 -1.56
C ALA A 62 12.50 -4.53 -0.17
N VAL A 63 11.98 -3.88 0.86
CA VAL A 63 11.68 -4.56 2.12
C VAL A 63 10.40 -5.33 1.88
N LYS A 64 10.53 -6.46 1.20
CA LYS A 64 9.51 -7.51 1.26
C LYS A 64 9.50 -7.94 2.73
N LYS A 65 8.61 -7.35 3.52
CA LYS A 65 8.33 -7.83 4.86
C LYS A 65 7.94 -9.30 4.71
N ASP A 66 8.75 -10.18 5.28
CA ASP A 66 8.48 -11.61 5.24
C ASP A 66 7.42 -11.92 6.28
N TYR A 67 6.16 -11.67 5.90
CA TYR A 67 5.00 -11.89 6.76
C TYR A 67 4.88 -13.36 7.18
N LYS A 68 5.49 -14.29 6.44
CA LYS A 68 5.46 -15.71 6.77
C LYS A 68 6.34 -16.01 7.98
N SER A 69 7.60 -15.56 7.97
CA SER A 69 8.50 -15.76 9.11
C SER A 69 8.02 -15.02 10.36
N GLU A 70 7.45 -13.82 10.21
CA GLU A 70 6.84 -13.11 11.34
C GLU A 70 5.65 -13.89 11.91
N ALA A 71 4.77 -14.42 11.07
CA ALA A 71 3.62 -15.22 11.54
C ALA A 71 4.06 -16.51 12.25
N GLU A 72 5.09 -17.18 11.74
CA GLU A 72 5.68 -18.37 12.38
C GLU A 72 6.30 -18.01 13.74
N HIS A 73 7.01 -16.89 13.84
CA HIS A 73 7.58 -16.41 15.10
C HIS A 73 6.49 -16.11 16.14
N GLN A 74 5.44 -15.38 15.76
CA GLN A 74 4.32 -15.07 16.66
C GLN A 74 3.58 -16.33 17.11
N ARG A 75 3.42 -17.33 16.23
CA ARG A 75 2.83 -18.62 16.60
C ARG A 75 3.69 -19.36 17.62
N ALA A 76 5.00 -19.38 17.45
CA ALA A 76 5.91 -20.03 18.39
C ALA A 76 5.88 -19.37 19.79
N LEU A 77 5.82 -18.03 19.84
CA LEU A 77 5.68 -17.29 21.09
C LEU A 77 4.36 -17.58 21.80
N LEU A 78 3.27 -17.65 21.04
CA LEU A 78 1.94 -17.98 21.57
C LEU A 78 1.91 -19.37 22.20
N GLU A 79 2.39 -20.38 21.46
CA GLU A 79 2.43 -21.77 21.94
C GLU A 79 3.26 -21.89 23.23
N ALA A 80 4.42 -21.23 23.26
CA ALA A 80 5.27 -21.20 24.44
C ALA A 80 4.60 -20.50 25.64
N SER A 81 3.80 -19.45 25.40
CA SER A 81 3.07 -18.77 26.47
C SER A 81 1.96 -19.64 27.05
N ILE A 82 1.15 -20.26 26.18
CA ILE A 82 0.07 -21.16 26.57
C ILE A 82 0.61 -22.34 27.38
N GLY A 83 1.71 -22.95 26.94
CA GLY A 83 2.34 -24.05 27.67
C GLY A 83 2.77 -23.65 29.08
N ARG A 84 3.37 -22.46 29.25
CA ARG A 84 3.74 -21.94 30.58
C ARG A 84 2.51 -21.70 31.46
N GLU A 85 1.44 -21.11 30.91
CA GLU A 85 0.21 -20.86 31.66
C GLU A 85 -0.44 -22.15 32.16
N ILE A 86 -0.51 -23.19 31.32
CA ILE A 86 -1.03 -24.50 31.72
C ILE A 86 -0.20 -25.10 32.86
N MET A 87 1.13 -25.07 32.74
CA MET A 87 2.02 -25.58 33.80
C MET A 87 1.82 -24.82 35.12
N LEU A 88 1.73 -23.50 35.07
CA LEU A 88 1.51 -22.67 36.24
C LEU A 88 0.14 -22.95 36.87
N HIS A 89 -0.91 -23.10 36.07
CA HIS A 89 -2.25 -23.44 36.54
C HIS A 89 -2.27 -24.78 37.28
N ASN A 90 -1.64 -25.81 36.72
CA ASN A 90 -1.53 -27.12 37.36
C ASN A 90 -0.76 -27.04 38.68
N LYS A 91 0.33 -26.27 38.72
CA LYS A 91 1.13 -26.12 39.95
C LYS A 91 0.35 -25.40 41.05
N LEU A 92 -0.43 -24.38 40.69
CA LEU A 92 -1.31 -23.70 41.64
C LEU A 92 -2.35 -24.67 42.20
N HIS A 93 -2.98 -25.48 41.36
CA HIS A 93 -3.97 -26.47 41.80
C HIS A 93 -3.36 -27.51 42.77
N GLU A 94 -2.14 -28.00 42.49
CA GLU A 94 -1.42 -28.88 43.42
C GLU A 94 -1.16 -28.21 44.78
N LEU A 95 -0.67 -26.97 44.77
CA LEU A 95 -0.36 -26.23 46.00
C LEU A 95 -1.62 -25.89 46.80
N GLU A 96 -2.72 -25.56 46.13
CA GLU A 96 -4.01 -25.35 46.78
C GLU A 96 -4.50 -26.64 47.44
N ALA A 97 -4.36 -27.79 46.78
CA ALA A 97 -4.72 -29.08 47.37
C ALA A 97 -3.85 -29.42 48.60
N GLU A 98 -2.55 -29.15 48.56
CA GLU A 98 -1.64 -29.33 49.71
C GLU A 98 -1.99 -28.41 50.90
N LEU A 99 -2.41 -27.16 50.64
CA LEU A 99 -2.80 -26.21 51.69
C LEU A 99 -4.16 -26.52 52.32
N HIS A 100 -5.04 -27.20 51.58
CA HIS A 100 -6.38 -27.57 52.02
C HIS A 100 -6.48 -29.02 52.55
N ALA A 101 -5.38 -29.77 52.58
CA ALA A 101 -5.26 -31.12 53.15
C ALA A 101 -4.83 -31.08 54.62
#